data_AF-A0A2E1GT31-F1
#
_entry.id   AF-A0A2E1GT31-F1
#
_cell.length_a   1.000
_cell.length_b   1.000
_cell.length_c   1.000
_cell.angle_alpha   90.00
_cell.angle_beta   90.00
_cell.angle_gamma   90.00
#
_symmetry.space_group_name_H-M   'P 1'
#
loop_
_entity.id
_entity.type
_entity.pdbx_description
1 polymer ?
#
loop_
_entity_poly.entity_id
_entity_poly.type
_entity_poly.pdbx_seq_one_letter_code
_entity_poly.pdbx_strand_id
1 'polypeptide(L)'
;MKKIYQILLLTILISSFSLQNKNVINENENTLGEVVTAIENSNFNYFIEQFQSNKLKVNQRIEGKTMLILASIYDNPEMIRFLIQNGAHFNGECSKGFDAMYYAKIHKSYYALAELIVLKA
;
A
#
# COMPACT_ATOMS: atom_id res chain seq x y z
N MET A 1 21.56 5.72 49.98
CA MET A 1 20.24 5.31 49.43
C MET A 1 19.84 6.09 48.17
N LYS A 2 19.86 7.44 48.13
CA LYS A 2 19.47 8.24 46.95
C LYS A 2 20.24 7.93 45.65
N LYS A 3 21.56 7.65 45.72
CA LYS A 3 22.40 7.34 44.54
C LYS A 3 22.01 6.02 43.84
N ILE A 4 21.58 5.01 44.59
CA ILE A 4 21.17 3.70 44.04
C ILE A 4 19.83 3.84 43.29
N TYR A 5 18.90 4.63 43.84
CA TYR A 5 17.62 4.91 43.19
C TYR A 5 17.80 5.69 41.89
N GLN A 6 18.72 6.67 41.85
CA GLN A 6 19.05 7.40 40.61
C GLN A 6 19.63 6.49 39.52
N ILE A 7 20.50 5.54 39.89
CA ILE A 7 21.09 4.59 38.93
C ILE A 7 20.01 3.66 38.36
N LEU A 8 19.10 3.15 39.20
CA LEU A 8 17.96 2.33 38.77
C LEU A 8 16.99 3.09 37.87
N LEU A 9 16.71 4.36 38.18
CA LEU A 9 15.85 5.20 37.36
C LEU A 9 16.48 5.46 35.98
N LEU A 10 17.80 5.69 35.94
CA LEU A 10 18.54 5.94 34.71
C LEU A 10 18.58 4.70 33.81
N THR A 11 18.75 3.51 34.36
CA THR A 11 18.78 2.27 33.56
C THR A 11 17.41 1.90 32.99
N ILE A 12 16.32 2.19 33.71
CA ILE A 12 14.94 2.04 33.20
C ILE A 12 14.65 3.03 32.07
N LEU A 13 15.17 4.26 32.17
CA LEU A 13 15.07 5.26 31.10
C LEU A 13 15.87 4.85 29.85
N ILE A 14 17.07 4.29 30.02
CA ILE A 14 17.90 3.85 28.89
C ILE A 14 17.31 2.59 28.21
N SER A 15 16.72 1.67 28.97
CA SER A 15 16.07 0.47 28.41
C SER A 15 14.76 0.79 27.69
N SER A 16 13.98 1.75 28.17
CA SER A 16 12.80 2.25 27.46
C SER A 16 13.19 3.02 26.20
N PHE A 17 14.26 3.82 26.25
CA PHE A 17 14.80 4.51 25.07
C PHE A 17 15.33 3.55 24.00
N SER A 18 15.96 2.43 24.39
CA SER A 18 16.47 1.42 23.45
C SER A 18 15.36 0.58 22.82
N LEU A 19 14.23 0.36 23.51
CA LEU A 19 13.05 -0.28 22.91
C LEU A 19 12.40 0.58 21.83
N GLN A 20 12.44 1.91 21.97
CA GLN A 20 11.87 2.83 21.00
C GLN A 20 12.66 2.90 19.68
N ASN A 21 13.92 2.45 19.69
CA ASN A 21 14.83 2.60 18.55
C ASN A 21 14.99 1.32 17.70
N LYS A 22 14.36 0.20 18.09
CA LYS A 22 14.46 -1.08 17.35
C LYS A 22 13.28 -1.37 16.41
N ASN A 23 12.24 -0.55 16.43
CA ASN A 23 11.03 -0.67 15.59
C ASN A 23 10.77 0.59 14.74
N VAL A 24 11.81 1.27 14.26
CA VAL A 24 11.65 2.28 13.19
C VAL A 24 11.80 1.58 11.84
N ILE A 25 11.09 0.47 11.65
CA ILE A 25 10.63 0.16 10.29
C ILE A 25 9.54 1.20 10.10
N ASN A 26 9.80 2.14 9.21
CA ASN A 26 8.94 3.27 8.96
C ASN A 26 7.47 2.81 8.90
N GLU A 27 6.61 3.33 9.79
CA GLU A 27 5.20 2.94 9.85
C GLU A 27 4.52 3.02 8.46
N ASN A 28 5.02 3.93 7.61
CA ASN A 28 4.54 4.05 6.24
C ASN A 28 4.96 2.88 5.33
N GLU A 29 6.14 2.27 5.51
CA GLU A 29 6.60 1.13 4.71
C GLU A 29 5.81 -0.12 5.08
N ASN A 30 5.53 -0.30 6.38
CA ASN A 30 4.65 -1.37 6.85
C ASN A 30 3.22 -1.19 6.30
N THR A 31 2.68 0.03 6.38
CA THR A 31 1.34 0.33 5.85
C THR A 31 1.25 0.04 4.35
N LEU A 32 2.28 0.36 3.55
CA LEU A 32 2.27 0.11 2.12
C LEU A 32 2.36 -1.38 1.78
N GLY A 33 3.15 -2.15 2.54
CA GLY A 33 3.17 -3.61 2.41
C GLY A 33 1.79 -4.22 2.69
N GLU A 34 1.13 -3.80 3.77
CA GLU A 34 -0.22 -4.25 4.12
C GLU A 34 -1.26 -3.88 3.05
N VAL A 35 -1.15 -2.70 2.44
CA VAL A 35 -2.01 -2.28 1.31
C VAL A 35 -1.82 -3.17 0.09
N VAL A 36 -0.58 -3.57 -0.25
CA VAL A 36 -0.33 -4.53 -1.34
C VAL A 36 -0.97 -5.88 -1.04
N THR A 37 -0.76 -6.40 0.18
CA THR A 37 -1.39 -7.65 0.62
C THR A 37 -2.92 -7.57 0.59
N ALA A 38 -3.49 -6.40 0.87
CA ALA A 38 -4.93 -6.19 0.77
C ALA A 38 -5.45 -6.20 -0.67
N ILE A 39 -4.72 -5.60 -1.62
CA ILE A 39 -5.05 -5.65 -3.05
C ILE A 39 -4.95 -7.09 -3.56
N GLU A 40 -3.87 -7.79 -3.23
CA GLU A 40 -3.61 -9.18 -3.62
C GLU A 40 -4.71 -10.14 -3.12
N ASN A 41 -5.06 -10.06 -1.84
CA ASN A 41 -6.06 -10.93 -1.23
C ASN A 41 -7.49 -10.43 -1.39
N SER A 42 -7.70 -9.37 -2.18
CA SER A 42 -9.01 -8.72 -2.33
C SER A 42 -9.65 -8.30 -0.98
N ASN A 43 -8.83 -7.96 0.02
CA ASN A 43 -9.28 -7.39 1.28
C ASN A 43 -9.64 -5.90 1.08
N PHE A 44 -10.77 -5.70 0.43
CA PHE A 44 -11.25 -4.38 0.03
C PHE A 44 -11.53 -3.49 1.25
N ASN A 45 -12.07 -4.04 2.33
CA ASN A 45 -12.39 -3.28 3.54
C ASN A 45 -11.16 -2.60 4.16
N TYR A 46 -10.07 -3.34 4.35
CA TYR A 46 -8.84 -2.76 4.88
C TYR A 46 -8.31 -1.64 3.98
N PHE A 47 -8.33 -1.87 2.65
CA PHE A 47 -7.91 -0.85 1.68
C PHE A 47 -8.74 0.43 1.82
N ILE A 48 -10.06 0.31 1.93
CA ILE A 48 -10.98 1.44 2.09
C ILE A 48 -10.71 2.20 3.40
N GLU A 49 -10.48 1.50 4.51
CA GLU A 49 -10.13 2.15 5.79
C GLU A 49 -8.82 2.96 5.69
N GLN A 50 -7.79 2.41 5.03
CA GLN A 50 -6.54 3.14 4.81
C GLN A 50 -6.72 4.33 3.86
N PHE A 51 -7.57 4.19 2.84
CA PHE A 51 -7.91 5.28 1.92
C PHE A 51 -8.67 6.41 2.62
N GLN A 52 -9.71 6.08 3.39
CA GLN A 52 -10.54 7.06 4.11
C GLN A 52 -9.79 7.77 5.24
N SER A 53 -8.82 7.11 5.86
CA SER A 53 -7.95 7.73 6.87
C SER A 53 -6.91 8.71 6.29
N ASN A 54 -6.97 9.00 4.98
CA ASN A 54 -6.02 9.87 4.25
C ASN A 54 -4.56 9.40 4.31
N LYS A 55 -4.31 8.15 4.69
CA LYS A 55 -2.97 7.53 4.69
C LYS A 55 -2.53 7.10 3.29
N LEU A 56 -3.49 6.88 2.39
CA LEU A 56 -3.27 6.41 1.03
C LEU A 56 -3.75 7.45 0.02
N LYS A 57 -2.93 7.76 -1.00
CA LYS A 57 -3.34 8.61 -2.12
C LYS A 57 -3.73 7.74 -3.31
N VAL A 58 -4.82 8.07 -4.02
CA VAL A 58 -5.33 7.25 -5.15
C VAL A 58 -4.27 6.96 -6.24
N ASN A 59 -3.40 7.92 -6.52
CA ASN A 59 -2.32 7.81 -7.52
C ASN A 59 -0.95 7.46 -6.90
N GLN A 60 -0.94 6.92 -5.69
CA GLN A 60 0.29 6.50 -5.02
C GLN A 60 0.99 5.38 -5.79
N ARG A 61 2.32 5.43 -5.75
CA ARG A 61 3.18 4.37 -6.27
C ARG A 61 3.71 3.53 -5.13
N ILE A 62 3.65 2.22 -5.30
CA ILE A 62 4.24 1.23 -4.41
C ILE A 62 5.23 0.42 -5.24
N GLU A 63 6.50 0.43 -4.83
CA GLU A 63 7.59 -0.19 -5.59
C GLU A 63 7.61 0.21 -7.09
N GLY A 64 7.35 1.50 -7.36
CA GLY A 64 7.34 2.07 -8.71
C GLY A 64 6.09 1.78 -9.54
N LYS A 65 5.15 0.95 -9.07
CA LYS A 65 3.88 0.65 -9.74
C LYS A 65 2.75 1.49 -9.14
N THR A 66 1.80 1.95 -9.97
CA THR A 66 0.56 2.56 -9.46
C THR A 66 -0.31 1.48 -8.81
N MET A 67 -1.23 1.88 -7.93
CA MET A 67 -2.19 0.93 -7.36
C MET A 67 -3.10 0.30 -8.41
N LEU A 68 -3.41 1.01 -9.50
CA LEU A 68 -4.15 0.47 -10.64
C LEU A 68 -3.40 -0.67 -11.34
N ILE A 69 -2.07 -0.54 -11.49
CA ILE A 69 -1.22 -1.60 -12.01
C ILE A 69 -1.19 -2.80 -11.06
N LEU A 70 -1.07 -2.58 -9.75
CA LEU A 70 -1.11 -3.68 -8.78
C LEU A 70 -2.43 -4.45 -8.85
N ALA A 71 -3.57 -3.75 -8.84
CA ALA A 71 -4.88 -4.36 -8.99
C ALA A 71 -5.02 -5.14 -10.31
N SER A 72 -4.36 -4.69 -11.38
CA SER A 72 -4.32 -5.40 -12.66
C SER A 72 -3.46 -6.66 -12.63
N ILE A 73 -2.32 -6.64 -11.92
CA ILE A 73 -1.46 -7.81 -11.74
C ILE A 73 -2.19 -8.90 -10.94
N TYR A 74 -2.92 -8.51 -9.90
CA TYR A 74 -3.66 -9.42 -9.02
C TYR A 74 -5.07 -9.75 -9.50
N ASP A 75 -5.43 -9.39 -10.74
CA ASP A 75 -6.71 -9.68 -11.36
C ASP A 75 -7.93 -9.23 -10.53
N ASN A 76 -7.84 -8.04 -9.93
CA ASN A 76 -8.82 -7.50 -9.00
C ASN A 76 -9.68 -6.39 -9.65
N PRO A 77 -10.80 -6.73 -10.33
CA PRO A 77 -11.64 -5.76 -11.05
C PRO A 77 -12.38 -4.81 -10.12
N GLU A 78 -12.77 -5.24 -8.91
CA GLU A 78 -13.46 -4.38 -7.94
C GLU A 78 -12.56 -3.24 -7.48
N MET A 79 -11.29 -3.56 -7.18
CA MET A 79 -10.28 -2.56 -6.86
C MET A 79 -10.01 -1.61 -8.02
N ILE A 80 -9.94 -2.12 -9.26
CA ILE A 80 -9.81 -1.29 -10.47
C ILE A 80 -10.95 -0.27 -10.56
N ARG A 81 -12.19 -0.73 -10.42
CA ARG A 81 -13.38 0.13 -10.47
C ARG A 81 -13.35 1.20 -9.40
N PHE A 82 -13.04 0.82 -8.17
CA PHE A 82 -12.91 1.77 -7.05
C PHE A 82 -11.84 2.83 -7.32
N LEU A 83 -10.63 2.42 -7.70
CA LEU A 83 -9.51 3.32 -7.97
C LEU A 83 -9.87 4.33 -9.07
N ILE A 84 -10.45 3.88 -10.19
CA ILE A 84 -10.85 4.75 -11.30
C ILE A 84 -11.94 5.73 -10.88
N GLN A 85 -12.97 5.27 -10.15
CA GLN A 85 -14.02 6.14 -9.62
C GLN A 85 -13.50 7.22 -8.67
N ASN A 86 -12.38 6.96 -8.00
CA ASN A 86 -11.72 7.90 -7.09
C ASN A 86 -10.58 8.71 -7.74
N GLY A 87 -10.48 8.71 -9.08
CA GLY A 87 -9.54 9.56 -9.81
C GLY A 87 -8.15 8.97 -10.04
N ALA A 88 -8.01 7.64 -10.00
CA ALA A 88 -6.81 6.99 -10.49
C ALA A 88 -6.58 7.31 -11.98
N HIS A 89 -5.34 7.62 -12.34
CA HIS A 89 -4.98 7.84 -13.75
C HIS A 89 -5.05 6.51 -14.51
N PHE A 90 -6.02 6.38 -15.42
CA PHE A 90 -6.24 5.17 -16.21
C PHE A 90 -4.98 4.73 -16.98
N ASN A 91 -4.31 5.67 -17.65
CA ASN A 91 -3.06 5.45 -18.39
C ASN A 91 -1.80 5.71 -17.52
N GLY A 92 -1.91 5.62 -16.18
CA GLY A 92 -0.78 5.87 -15.30
C GLY A 92 0.30 4.78 -15.41
N GLU A 93 1.48 5.14 -15.92
CA GLU A 93 2.59 4.20 -16.16
C GLU A 93 3.45 3.95 -14.91
N CYS A 94 4.02 2.76 -14.75
CA CYS A 94 5.04 2.45 -13.74
C CYS A 94 6.41 3.06 -14.10
N SER A 95 7.43 2.87 -13.25
CA SER A 95 8.81 3.31 -13.52
C SER A 95 9.45 2.69 -14.77
N LYS A 96 8.87 1.63 -15.33
CA LYS A 96 9.29 0.99 -16.58
C LYS A 96 8.54 1.50 -17.81
N GLY A 97 7.64 2.48 -17.67
CA GLY A 97 6.85 3.04 -18.78
C GLY A 97 5.66 2.18 -19.23
N PHE A 98 5.18 1.27 -18.38
CA PHE A 98 4.05 0.38 -18.70
C PHE A 98 2.84 0.68 -17.81
N ASP A 99 1.64 0.61 -18.38
CA ASP A 99 0.37 0.90 -17.72
C ASP A 99 -0.36 -0.36 -17.22
N ALA A 100 -1.55 -0.16 -16.64
CA ALA A 100 -2.41 -1.22 -16.13
C ALA A 100 -2.83 -2.25 -17.20
N MET A 101 -3.18 -1.79 -18.42
CA MET A 101 -3.57 -2.68 -19.52
C MET A 101 -2.42 -3.58 -19.96
N TYR A 102 -1.19 -3.08 -20.00
CA TYR A 102 -0.01 -3.88 -20.30
C TYR A 102 0.15 -5.02 -19.29
N TYR A 103 0.10 -4.70 -17.99
CA TYR A 103 0.27 -5.70 -16.94
C TYR A 103 -0.86 -6.73 -16.91
N ALA A 104 -2.12 -6.32 -17.08
CA ALA A 104 -3.24 -7.25 -17.15
C ALA A 104 -3.05 -8.31 -18.26
N LYS A 105 -2.54 -7.91 -19.43
CA LYS A 105 -2.29 -8.82 -20.55
C LYS A 105 -1.19 -9.84 -20.27
N ILE A 106 -0.03 -9.39 -19.79
CA ILE A 106 1.12 -10.29 -19.57
C ILE A 106 0.91 -11.25 -18.40
N HIS A 107 0.07 -10.87 -17.41
CA HIS A 107 -0.28 -11.70 -16.26
C HIS A 107 -1.49 -12.61 -16.51
N LYS A 108 -2.16 -12.49 -17.68
CA LYS A 108 -3.41 -13.20 -18.00
C LYS A 108 -4.53 -12.90 -16.99
N SER A 109 -4.57 -11.66 -16.51
CA SER A 109 -5.59 -11.15 -15.59
C SER A 109 -6.86 -10.80 -16.36
N TYR A 110 -7.72 -11.80 -16.58
CA TYR A 110 -8.85 -11.67 -17.50
C TYR A 110 -9.95 -10.75 -16.96
N TYR A 111 -10.21 -10.78 -15.65
CA TYR A 111 -11.26 -9.94 -15.05
C TYR A 111 -10.83 -8.49 -15.00
N ALA A 112 -9.59 -8.23 -14.59
CA ALA A 112 -8.98 -6.90 -14.64
C ALA A 112 -8.93 -6.36 -16.08
N LEU A 113 -8.54 -7.18 -17.05
CA LEU A 113 -8.50 -6.76 -18.45
C LEU A 113 -9.91 -6.41 -18.97
N ALA A 114 -10.92 -7.24 -18.66
CA ALA A 114 -12.30 -6.98 -19.03
C ALA A 114 -12.81 -5.68 -18.40
N GLU A 115 -12.55 -5.48 -17.11
CA GLU A 115 -12.92 -4.26 -16.38
C GLU A 115 -12.29 -3.01 -16.98
N LEU A 116 -10.98 -3.05 -17.27
CA LEU A 116 -10.27 -1.94 -17.91
C LEU A 116 -10.83 -1.64 -19.31
N ILE A 117 -11.21 -2.65 -20.08
CA ILE A 117 -11.83 -2.46 -21.41
C ILE A 117 -13.19 -1.78 -21.26
N VAL A 118 -14.01 -2.20 -20.30
CA VAL A 118 -15.34 -1.61 -20.04
C VAL A 118 -15.22 -0.16 -19.58
N LEU A 119 -14.28 0.16 -18.68
CA LEU A 119 -14.09 1.52 -18.16
C LEU A 119 -13.43 2.50 -19.16
N LYS A 120 -12.83 1.98 -20.23
CA LYS A 120 -12.22 2.79 -21.29
C LYS A 120 -13.25 3.29 -22.32
N ALA A 121 -14.39 2.60 -22.43
CA ALA A 121 -15.45 2.88 -23.39
C ALA A 121 -16.28 4.11 -22.99
#